data_AF-U5BYM5-F1
#
_entry.id   AF-U5BYM5-F1
#
_cell.length_a   1.000
_cell.length_b   1.000
_cell.length_c   1.000
_cell.angle_alpha   90.00
_cell.angle_beta   90.00
_cell.angle_gamma   90.00
#
_symmetry.space_group_name_H-M   'P 1'
#
loop_
_entity.id
_entity.type
_entity.pdbx_description
1 polymer ?
#
loop_
_entity_poly.entity_id
_entity_poly.type
_entity_poly.pdbx_seq_one_letter_code
_entity_poly.pdbx_strand_id
1 'polypeptide(L)'
;MDKVRLIFSFLFILSSLTYSLGQEITEKPPKIISQTLSQRWELDSIDKKGTFRLNYYKPFYITAGRWSNSPNLIPQSENPDYSVPETSPYNNYEAKFQLSFKSKVLQSMFWGHGDLWIAYTQVAHWQIFNTELSRTFRELNYEPEVMLNFGLNANPLGFRWRTVGVSFNHQSNGQDLPRSRSWNRVIFHAGLEKDRWMIVIRPWIRLPDEEDENPLVMDFIGRAEATLA
;
A
#
# COMPACT_ATOMS: atom_id res chain seq x y z
N MET A 1 14.36 41.64 -42.29
CA MET A 1 14.28 41.26 -40.86
C MET A 1 12.84 41.18 -40.35
N ASP A 2 11.84 41.58 -41.14
CA ASP A 2 10.46 41.77 -40.66
C ASP A 2 9.62 40.50 -40.60
N LYS A 3 9.88 39.50 -41.46
CA LYS A 3 9.15 38.22 -41.45
C LYS A 3 9.42 37.38 -40.19
N VAL A 4 10.64 37.43 -39.65
CA VAL A 4 11.03 36.68 -38.45
C VAL A 4 10.35 37.28 -37.21
N ARG A 5 10.29 38.61 -37.11
CA ARG A 5 9.60 39.29 -36.00
C ARG A 5 8.10 38.98 -35.97
N LEU A 6 7.45 38.90 -37.13
CA LEU A 6 6.03 38.57 -37.23
C LEU A 6 5.73 37.14 -36.73
N ILE A 7 6.59 36.17 -37.07
CA ILE A 7 6.47 34.78 -36.63
C ILE A 7 6.63 34.66 -35.11
N PHE A 8 7.61 35.37 -34.53
CA PHE A 8 7.80 35.38 -33.08
C PHE A 8 6.62 36.03 -32.34
N SER A 9 6.07 37.13 -32.84
CA SER A 9 4.88 37.75 -32.26
C SER A 9 3.65 36.84 -32.35
N PHE A 10 3.49 36.11 -33.45
CA PHE A 10 2.37 35.16 -33.62
C PHE A 10 2.50 33.94 -32.70
N LEU A 11 3.70 33.39 -32.53
CA LEU A 11 3.98 32.30 -31.58
C LEU A 11 3.77 32.75 -30.12
N PHE A 12 4.13 33.99 -29.78
CA PHE A 12 3.91 34.54 -28.45
C PHE A 12 2.43 34.72 -28.15
N ILE A 13 1.65 35.25 -29.09
CA ILE A 13 0.19 35.39 -28.97
C ILE A 13 -0.47 34.00 -28.86
N LEU A 14 -0.08 33.04 -29.70
CA LEU A 14 -0.61 31.67 -29.65
C LEU A 14 -0.32 30.99 -28.30
N SER A 15 0.86 31.23 -27.72
CA SER A 15 1.18 30.75 -26.37
C SER A 15 0.33 31.43 -25.29
N SER A 16 0.05 32.72 -25.41
CA SER A 16 -0.78 33.44 -24.43
C SER A 16 -2.26 33.00 -24.47
N LEU A 17 -2.77 32.64 -25.65
CA LEU A 17 -4.12 32.09 -25.82
C LEU A 17 -4.26 30.67 -25.24
N THR A 18 -3.22 29.83 -25.30
CA THR A 18 -3.24 28.51 -24.66
C THR A 18 -3.12 28.59 -23.14
N TYR A 19 -2.40 29.58 -22.59
CA TYR A 19 -2.37 29.83 -21.15
C TYR A 19 -3.75 30.22 -20.60
N SER A 20 -4.51 31.04 -21.32
CA SER A 20 -5.85 31.48 -20.93
C SER A 20 -6.86 30.32 -20.86
N LEU A 21 -6.87 29.44 -21.88
CA LEU A 21 -7.76 28.26 -21.93
C LEU A 21 -7.38 27.17 -20.91
N GLY A 22 -6.12 27.11 -20.46
CA GLY A 22 -5.67 26.16 -19.45
C GLY A 22 -6.17 26.47 -18.03
N GLN A 23 -6.50 27.72 -17.74
CA GLN A 23 -6.94 28.15 -16.40
C GLN A 23 -8.40 27.77 -16.09
N GLU A 24 -9.31 27.78 -17.07
CA GLU A 24 -10.71 27.39 -16.85
C GLU A 24 -10.89 25.92 -16.45
N ILE A 25 -9.99 25.03 -16.88
CA ILE A 25 -10.03 23.60 -16.51
C ILE A 25 -9.62 23.38 -15.04
N THR A 26 -9.03 24.39 -14.38
CA THR A 26 -8.37 24.27 -13.07
C THR A 26 -9.16 24.93 -11.92
N GLU A 27 -10.42 25.34 -12.12
CA GLU A 27 -11.19 25.97 -11.02
C GLU A 27 -11.74 24.98 -9.99
N LYS A 28 -11.90 23.70 -10.36
CA LYS A 28 -12.25 22.67 -9.37
C LYS A 28 -10.96 22.02 -8.89
N PRO A 29 -10.55 22.22 -7.61
CA PRO A 29 -9.48 21.41 -7.07
C PRO A 29 -9.85 19.94 -7.31
N PRO A 30 -8.90 19.09 -7.74
CA PRO A 30 -9.20 17.70 -7.98
C PRO A 30 -9.89 17.16 -6.72
N LYS A 31 -11.05 16.53 -6.89
CA LYS A 31 -11.77 15.91 -5.78
C LYS A 31 -10.84 14.83 -5.23
N ILE A 32 -10.10 15.15 -4.17
CA ILE A 32 -9.31 14.17 -3.44
C ILE A 32 -10.32 13.13 -2.98
N ILE A 33 -10.19 11.90 -3.50
CA ILE A 33 -11.06 10.79 -3.12
C ILE A 33 -10.64 10.35 -1.71
N SER A 34 -11.03 11.13 -0.69
CA SER A 34 -10.94 10.71 0.70
C SER A 34 -12.22 9.94 1.03
N GLN A 35 -12.09 8.63 1.21
CA GLN A 35 -13.17 7.80 1.71
C GLN A 35 -13.17 7.79 3.23
N THR A 36 -14.35 7.83 3.84
CA THR A 36 -14.53 7.54 5.27
C THR A 36 -14.27 6.06 5.56
N LEU A 37 -14.09 5.67 6.82
CA LEU A 37 -14.00 4.28 7.23
C LEU A 37 -15.26 3.50 6.85
N SER A 38 -16.42 4.15 6.93
CA SER A 38 -17.68 3.53 6.48
C SER A 38 -17.66 3.22 5.00
N GLN A 39 -17.19 4.14 4.17
CA GLN A 39 -17.08 3.91 2.72
C GLN A 39 -16.01 2.87 2.36
N ARG A 40 -14.89 2.83 3.12
CA ARG A 40 -13.80 1.86 2.92
C ARG A 40 -14.16 0.44 3.34
N TRP A 41 -14.94 0.30 4.40
CA TRP A 41 -15.27 -1.00 5.02
C TRP A 41 -16.74 -1.38 4.92
N GLU A 42 -17.53 -0.56 4.23
CA GLU A 42 -18.96 -0.76 3.99
C GLU A 42 -19.76 -0.97 5.29
N LEU A 43 -19.50 -0.10 6.27
CA LEU A 43 -19.97 -0.27 7.65
C LEU A 43 -21.45 0.13 7.82
N ASP A 44 -21.83 1.27 7.26
CA ASP A 44 -23.21 1.75 7.30
C ASP A 44 -24.05 1.11 6.19
N SER A 45 -25.36 0.99 6.41
CA SER A 45 -26.29 0.37 5.47
C SER A 45 -26.27 0.98 4.06
N ILE A 46 -26.06 2.30 3.96
CA ILE A 46 -25.95 3.02 2.69
C ILE A 46 -24.64 2.73 1.94
N ASP A 47 -23.60 2.29 2.65
CA ASP A 47 -22.29 2.00 2.08
C ASP A 47 -22.13 0.52 1.69
N LYS A 48 -23.10 -0.35 2.01
CA LYS A 48 -23.06 -1.78 1.65
C LYS A 48 -23.20 -1.97 0.14
N LYS A 49 -22.24 -2.64 -0.48
CA LYS A 49 -22.20 -2.89 -1.93
C LYS A 49 -22.27 -4.37 -2.31
N GLY A 50 -22.41 -5.26 -1.34
CA GLY A 50 -22.50 -6.71 -1.56
C GLY A 50 -21.14 -7.41 -1.55
N THR A 51 -21.10 -8.65 -2.04
CA THR A 51 -19.91 -9.51 -2.02
C THR A 51 -19.24 -9.63 -3.39
N PHE A 52 -18.01 -10.15 -3.40
CA PHE A 52 -17.18 -10.44 -4.58
C PHE A 52 -16.85 -9.22 -5.46
N ARG A 53 -16.99 -8.01 -4.92
CA ARG A 53 -16.56 -6.78 -5.59
C ARG A 53 -15.11 -6.47 -5.24
N LEU A 54 -14.28 -6.33 -6.27
CA LEU A 54 -12.90 -5.90 -6.12
C LEU A 54 -12.86 -4.40 -5.78
N ASN A 55 -12.29 -4.06 -4.64
CA ASN A 55 -12.05 -2.70 -4.19
C ASN A 55 -10.56 -2.52 -3.89
N TYR A 56 -10.06 -1.28 -3.89
CA TYR A 56 -8.69 -1.01 -3.42
C TYR A 56 -8.59 -1.21 -1.89
N TYR A 57 -7.40 -1.59 -1.41
CA TYR A 57 -7.16 -1.79 0.02
C TYR A 57 -6.14 -0.80 0.59
N LYS A 58 -4.85 -1.05 0.34
CA LYS A 58 -3.74 -0.10 0.59
C LYS A 58 -3.54 0.80 -0.65
N PRO A 59 -2.68 1.85 -0.60
CA PRO A 59 -2.42 2.70 -1.77
C PRO A 59 -1.97 1.89 -2.99
N PHE A 60 -2.49 2.27 -4.16
CA PHE A 60 -2.05 1.79 -5.46
C PHE A 60 -1.12 2.85 -6.06
N TYR A 61 0.13 2.49 -6.34
CA TYR A 61 1.09 3.45 -6.92
C TYR A 61 2.17 2.76 -7.74
N ILE A 62 2.78 3.51 -8.64
CA ILE A 62 4.07 3.23 -9.27
C ILE A 62 4.92 4.49 -9.19
N THR A 63 6.17 4.35 -8.80
CA THR A 63 7.13 5.47 -8.77
C THR A 63 7.90 5.53 -10.07
N ALA A 64 8.14 6.73 -10.60
CA ALA A 64 9.10 6.92 -11.69
C ALA A 64 10.53 6.50 -11.29
N GLY A 65 10.88 6.64 -10.01
CA GLY A 65 12.11 6.13 -9.43
C GLY A 65 12.12 6.25 -7.91
N ARG A 66 12.84 5.34 -7.28
CA ARG A 66 13.19 5.30 -5.86
C ARG A 66 14.71 5.25 -5.79
N TRP A 67 15.31 6.20 -5.08
CA TRP A 67 16.72 6.19 -4.78
C TRP A 67 16.99 5.55 -3.42
N SER A 68 18.13 4.86 -3.30
CA SER A 68 18.72 4.38 -2.05
C SER A 68 20.20 4.71 -2.04
N ASN A 69 20.71 5.29 -0.95
CA ASN A 69 22.15 5.52 -0.77
C ASN A 69 22.92 4.22 -0.52
N SER A 70 22.27 3.21 0.05
CA SER A 70 22.89 1.93 0.41
C SER A 70 21.93 0.77 0.09
N PRO A 71 21.81 0.35 -1.18
CA PRO A 71 21.09 -0.87 -1.53
C PRO A 71 21.67 -2.08 -0.79
N ASN A 72 20.81 -2.96 -0.26
CA ASN A 72 21.28 -4.20 0.35
C ASN A 72 21.72 -5.18 -0.75
N LEU A 73 23.03 -5.26 -0.98
CA LEU A 73 23.62 -6.09 -2.04
C LEU A 73 23.77 -7.56 -1.63
N ILE A 74 23.78 -7.84 -0.33
CA ILE A 74 24.00 -9.18 0.24
C ILE A 74 23.04 -9.40 1.42
N PRO A 75 21.75 -9.67 1.17
CA PRO A 75 20.78 -9.89 2.23
C PRO A 75 21.22 -11.00 3.19
N GLN A 76 21.19 -10.71 4.49
CA GLN A 76 21.53 -11.65 5.55
C GLN A 76 20.29 -11.95 6.40
N SER A 77 20.34 -13.05 7.13
CA SER A 77 19.38 -13.43 8.16
C SER A 77 20.14 -13.97 9.36
N GLU A 78 19.53 -13.92 10.54
CA GLU A 78 20.07 -14.57 11.73
C GLU A 78 20.10 -16.09 11.59
N ASN A 79 19.29 -16.63 10.67
CA ASN A 79 19.39 -18.00 10.22
C ASN A 79 20.38 -18.09 9.03
N PRO A 80 21.54 -18.77 9.18
CA PRO A 80 22.59 -18.79 8.15
C PRO A 80 22.15 -19.38 6.81
N ASP A 81 21.20 -20.32 6.81
CA ASP A 81 20.70 -20.94 5.57
C ASP A 81 19.99 -19.92 4.66
N TYR A 82 19.49 -18.83 5.25
CA TYR A 82 18.79 -17.72 4.60
C TYR A 82 19.70 -16.50 4.40
N SER A 83 21.02 -16.71 4.39
CA SER A 83 22.00 -15.64 4.16
C SER A 83 22.66 -15.79 2.80
N VAL A 84 22.55 -14.75 1.97
CA VAL A 84 23.09 -14.77 0.62
C VAL A 84 24.63 -14.76 0.69
N PRO A 85 25.32 -15.68 0.01
CA PRO A 85 26.79 -15.77 0.10
C PRO A 85 27.51 -14.73 -0.77
N GLU A 86 26.85 -14.22 -1.81
CA GLU A 86 27.45 -13.34 -2.81
C GLU A 86 26.65 -12.05 -3.02
N THR A 87 27.36 -10.98 -3.34
CA THR A 87 26.76 -9.68 -3.63
C THR A 87 26.08 -9.66 -4.99
N SER A 88 24.95 -8.98 -5.10
CA SER A 88 24.33 -8.63 -6.37
C SER A 88 24.63 -7.18 -6.75
N PRO A 89 24.95 -6.87 -8.03
CA PRO A 89 25.27 -5.52 -8.49
C PRO A 89 23.99 -4.67 -8.67
N TYR A 90 23.26 -4.42 -7.59
CA TYR A 90 22.06 -3.57 -7.63
C TYR A 90 22.44 -2.09 -7.75
N ASN A 91 21.69 -1.37 -8.58
CA ASN A 91 21.79 0.07 -8.71
C ASN A 91 21.08 0.77 -7.54
N ASN A 92 21.52 2.00 -7.27
CA ASN A 92 20.91 2.88 -6.28
C ASN A 92 19.50 3.36 -6.69
N TYR A 93 19.17 3.33 -7.97
CA TYR A 93 17.86 3.71 -8.51
C TYR A 93 17.08 2.49 -9.00
N GLU A 94 15.82 2.39 -8.57
CA GLU A 94 14.88 1.35 -8.98
C GLU A 94 13.46 1.94 -9.12
N ALA A 95 12.55 1.29 -9.84
CA ALA A 95 11.13 1.59 -9.72
C ALA A 95 10.53 0.81 -8.54
N LYS A 96 9.60 1.41 -7.82
CA LYS A 96 8.79 0.75 -6.79
C LYS A 96 7.32 0.86 -7.17
N PHE A 97 6.58 -0.22 -7.06
CA PHE A 97 5.12 -0.16 -7.16
C PHE A 97 4.44 -1.02 -6.11
N GLN A 98 3.17 -0.69 -5.86
CA GLN A 98 2.30 -1.45 -4.98
C GLN A 98 0.94 -1.62 -5.63
N LEU A 99 0.48 -2.88 -5.64
CA LEU A 99 -0.88 -3.26 -6.01
C LEU A 99 -1.56 -3.74 -4.74
N SER A 100 -2.79 -3.30 -4.46
CA SER A 100 -3.46 -3.72 -3.23
C SER A 100 -4.98 -3.66 -3.38
N PHE A 101 -5.60 -4.83 -3.21
CA PHE A 101 -7.03 -5.00 -3.40
C PHE A 101 -7.63 -5.81 -2.26
N LYS A 102 -8.93 -5.64 -2.08
CA LYS A 102 -9.74 -6.46 -1.19
C LYS A 102 -11.11 -6.72 -1.79
N SER A 103 -11.73 -7.80 -1.33
CA SER A 103 -13.07 -8.20 -1.70
C SER A 103 -13.80 -8.73 -0.48
N LYS A 104 -15.04 -8.30 -0.28
CA LYS A 104 -15.92 -8.86 0.74
C LYS A 104 -16.44 -10.19 0.25
N VAL A 105 -16.21 -11.28 0.99
CA VAL A 105 -16.63 -12.63 0.59
C VAL A 105 -17.87 -13.10 1.33
N LEU A 106 -18.05 -12.67 2.58
CA LEU A 106 -19.28 -12.89 3.35
C LEU A 106 -19.72 -11.56 3.97
N GLN A 107 -21.03 -11.30 3.95
CA GLN A 107 -21.61 -10.06 4.45
C GLN A 107 -22.66 -10.35 5.52
N SER A 108 -22.77 -9.46 6.50
CA SER A 108 -23.84 -9.49 7.52
C SER A 108 -23.84 -10.77 8.38
N MET A 109 -22.66 -11.33 8.66
CA MET A 109 -22.45 -12.34 9.69
C MET A 109 -22.73 -11.75 11.09
N PHE A 110 -22.89 -12.60 12.10
CA PHE A 110 -23.04 -12.18 13.50
C PHE A 110 -24.14 -11.12 13.70
N TRP A 111 -25.39 -11.48 13.41
CA TRP A 111 -26.56 -10.59 13.50
C TRP A 111 -26.46 -9.31 12.65
N GLY A 112 -25.71 -9.36 11.55
CA GLY A 112 -25.61 -8.25 10.59
C GLY A 112 -24.45 -7.27 10.85
N HIS A 113 -23.58 -7.58 11.81
CA HIS A 113 -22.50 -6.68 12.26
C HIS A 113 -21.11 -7.03 11.72
N GLY A 114 -20.89 -8.27 11.26
CA GLY A 114 -19.59 -8.75 10.81
C GLY A 114 -19.53 -9.06 9.32
N ASP A 115 -18.45 -8.67 8.67
CA ASP A 115 -18.16 -8.99 7.28
C ASP A 115 -16.80 -9.71 7.18
N LEU A 116 -16.72 -10.75 6.35
CA LEU A 116 -15.46 -11.42 6.02
C LEU A 116 -14.91 -10.85 4.73
N TRP A 117 -13.66 -10.43 4.76
CA TRP A 117 -12.93 -9.87 3.64
C TRP A 117 -11.69 -10.70 3.34
N ILE A 118 -11.35 -10.78 2.07
CA ILE A 118 -10.02 -11.22 1.62
C ILE A 118 -9.30 -10.04 1.00
N ALA A 119 -7.99 -9.96 1.16
CA ALA A 119 -7.15 -8.97 0.52
C ALA A 119 -5.86 -9.58 0.01
N TYR A 120 -5.27 -8.86 -0.93
CA TYR A 120 -3.97 -9.16 -1.48
C TYR A 120 -3.22 -7.84 -1.70
N THR A 121 -2.04 -7.73 -1.13
CA THR A 121 -1.09 -6.64 -1.41
C THR A 121 0.19 -7.21 -1.99
N GLN A 122 0.71 -6.58 -3.02
CA GLN A 122 2.01 -6.89 -3.58
C GLN A 122 2.86 -5.63 -3.66
N VAL A 123 4.09 -5.69 -3.18
CA VAL A 123 5.09 -4.63 -3.33
C VAL A 123 6.23 -5.15 -4.18
N ALA A 124 6.62 -4.39 -5.20
CA ALA A 124 7.71 -4.75 -6.11
C ALA A 124 8.79 -3.69 -6.12
N HIS A 125 10.04 -4.15 -6.12
CA HIS A 125 11.24 -3.34 -6.30
C HIS A 125 11.94 -3.79 -7.57
N TRP A 126 11.93 -2.94 -8.59
CA TRP A 126 12.31 -3.27 -9.94
C TRP A 126 13.55 -2.51 -10.38
N GLN A 127 14.63 -3.23 -10.67
CA GLN A 127 15.89 -2.66 -11.17
C GLN A 127 15.76 -2.25 -12.66
N ILE A 128 14.69 -1.55 -13.02
CA ILE A 128 14.34 -1.18 -14.40
C ILE A 128 15.45 -0.40 -15.13
N PHE A 129 16.29 0.32 -14.38
CA PHE A 129 17.41 1.09 -14.92
C PHE A 129 18.73 0.31 -14.97
N ASN A 130 18.77 -0.91 -14.42
CA ASN A 130 19.97 -1.72 -14.35
C ASN A 130 20.07 -2.64 -15.58
N THR A 131 20.86 -2.19 -16.56
CA THR A 131 21.10 -2.96 -17.79
C THR A 131 22.01 -4.15 -17.59
N GLU A 132 22.91 -4.10 -16.59
CA GLU A 132 23.83 -5.19 -16.27
C GLU A 132 23.08 -6.42 -15.73
N LEU A 133 22.03 -6.20 -14.93
CA LEU A 133 21.15 -7.26 -14.40
C LEU A 133 19.91 -7.53 -15.25
N SER A 134 19.93 -7.18 -16.55
CA SER A 134 18.80 -7.37 -17.46
C SER A 134 17.46 -6.83 -16.92
N ARG A 135 17.52 -5.79 -16.09
CA ARG A 135 16.36 -5.13 -15.48
C ARG A 135 15.47 -6.07 -14.66
N THR A 136 16.08 -6.93 -13.85
CA THR A 136 15.36 -7.87 -12.99
C THR A 136 14.58 -7.20 -11.86
N PHE A 137 13.58 -7.88 -11.31
CA PHE A 137 13.03 -7.52 -10.01
C PHE A 137 14.05 -7.87 -8.93
N ARG A 138 14.40 -6.89 -8.09
CA ARG A 138 15.26 -7.12 -6.93
C ARG A 138 14.49 -7.87 -5.84
N GLU A 139 13.23 -7.50 -5.66
CA GLU A 139 12.38 -8.03 -4.58
C GLU A 139 10.90 -7.93 -4.97
N LEU A 140 10.16 -8.99 -4.71
CA LEU A 140 8.70 -9.03 -4.77
C LEU A 140 8.19 -9.49 -3.40
N ASN A 141 7.25 -8.78 -2.80
CA ASN A 141 6.61 -9.17 -1.54
C ASN A 141 5.13 -9.42 -1.80
N TYR A 142 4.64 -10.59 -1.42
CA TYR A 142 3.28 -11.07 -1.56
C TYR A 142 2.63 -11.11 -0.16
N GLU A 143 1.52 -10.41 0.01
CA GLU A 143 0.86 -10.23 1.32
C GLU A 143 -0.65 -10.49 1.20
N PRO A 144 -1.10 -11.76 1.17
CA PRO A 144 -2.51 -12.11 1.33
C PRO A 144 -2.99 -11.92 2.78
N GLU A 145 -4.24 -11.52 2.94
CA GLU A 145 -4.87 -11.29 4.24
C GLU A 145 -6.34 -11.76 4.23
N VAL A 146 -6.78 -12.43 5.28
CA VAL A 146 -8.19 -12.77 5.53
C VAL A 146 -8.63 -12.03 6.79
N MET A 147 -9.65 -11.19 6.69
CA MET A 147 -10.01 -10.23 7.72
C MET A 147 -11.48 -10.39 8.10
N LEU A 148 -11.73 -10.58 9.39
CA LEU A 148 -13.07 -10.46 9.96
C LEU A 148 -13.23 -9.05 10.54
N ASN A 149 -14.18 -8.31 9.99
CA ASN A 149 -14.36 -6.89 10.28
C ASN A 149 -15.76 -6.61 10.85
N PHE A 150 -15.83 -5.86 11.94
CA PHE A 150 -17.08 -5.47 12.59
C PHE A 150 -17.29 -3.97 12.51
N GLY A 151 -18.52 -3.56 12.19
CA GLY A 151 -18.95 -2.18 12.30
C GLY A 151 -19.31 -1.81 13.74
N LEU A 152 -18.85 -0.65 14.19
CA LEU A 152 -19.12 -0.08 15.51
C LEU A 152 -19.68 1.34 15.37
N ASN A 153 -20.45 1.74 16.39
CA ASN A 153 -20.97 3.10 16.52
C ASN A 153 -20.85 3.56 17.98
N ALA A 154 -19.61 3.64 18.47
CA ALA A 154 -19.29 4.10 19.82
C ALA A 154 -18.50 5.41 19.75
N ASN A 155 -18.62 6.27 20.76
CA ASN A 155 -17.97 7.60 20.79
C ASN A 155 -17.05 7.81 22.01
N PRO A 156 -16.03 6.97 22.24
CA PRO A 156 -15.11 7.17 23.37
C PRO A 156 -14.25 8.43 23.19
N LEU A 157 -14.11 9.24 24.24
CA LEU A 157 -13.18 10.38 24.28
C LEU A 157 -13.32 11.38 23.11
N GLY A 158 -14.53 11.50 22.55
CA GLY A 158 -14.81 12.37 21.41
C GLY A 158 -14.33 11.86 20.05
N PHE A 159 -13.93 10.59 19.95
CA PHE A 159 -13.66 9.89 18.68
C PHE A 159 -14.81 8.96 18.35
N ARG A 160 -15.22 8.93 17.09
CA ARG A 160 -16.18 7.95 16.58
C ARG A 160 -15.43 6.66 16.23
N TRP A 161 -15.56 5.64 17.06
CA TRP A 161 -15.03 4.32 16.79
C TRP A 161 -15.92 3.62 15.76
N ARG A 162 -15.40 3.44 14.55
CA ARG A 162 -16.15 2.92 13.41
C ARG A 162 -16.01 1.43 13.21
N THR A 163 -14.83 0.89 13.47
CA THR A 163 -14.59 -0.51 13.16
C THR A 163 -13.55 -1.15 14.06
N VAL A 164 -13.72 -2.44 14.31
CA VAL A 164 -12.76 -3.31 14.95
C VAL A 164 -12.71 -4.63 14.19
N GLY A 165 -11.58 -5.33 14.22
CA GLY A 165 -11.52 -6.65 13.65
C GLY A 165 -10.21 -7.36 13.91
N VAL A 166 -10.10 -8.52 13.28
CA VAL A 166 -8.95 -9.42 13.36
C VAL A 166 -8.69 -10.02 12.00
N SER A 167 -7.42 -10.24 11.70
CA SER A 167 -6.97 -10.66 10.39
C SER A 167 -5.84 -11.68 10.50
N PHE A 168 -5.92 -12.73 9.69
CA PHE A 168 -4.78 -13.60 9.43
C PHE A 168 -4.05 -13.10 8.21
N ASN A 169 -2.75 -12.91 8.36
CA ASN A 169 -1.89 -12.32 7.34
C ASN A 169 -0.66 -13.20 7.15
N HIS A 170 -0.36 -13.50 5.89
CA HIS A 170 0.92 -14.09 5.50
C HIS A 170 1.66 -13.05 4.67
N GLN A 171 2.95 -12.93 4.87
CA GLN A 171 3.80 -12.12 4.00
C GLN A 171 5.07 -12.90 3.67
N SER A 172 5.35 -13.04 2.39
CA SER A 172 6.57 -13.69 1.90
C SER A 172 7.08 -13.01 0.64
N ASN A 173 8.31 -13.32 0.26
CA ASN A 173 8.88 -12.84 -1.00
C ASN A 173 8.84 -13.85 -2.16
N GLY A 174 8.39 -15.08 -1.88
CA GLY A 174 8.28 -16.15 -2.88
C GLY A 174 9.62 -16.55 -3.49
N GLN A 175 10.74 -16.30 -2.81
CA GLN A 175 12.08 -16.74 -3.20
C GLN A 175 12.41 -18.07 -2.53
N ASP A 176 13.38 -18.79 -3.09
CA ASP A 176 13.98 -19.98 -2.47
C ASP A 176 15.20 -19.56 -1.61
N LEU A 177 15.81 -20.52 -0.92
CA LEU A 177 17.09 -20.34 -0.24
C LEU A 177 18.17 -19.81 -1.22
N PRO A 178 19.07 -18.94 -0.75
CA PRO A 178 19.14 -18.34 0.59
C PRO A 178 18.34 -17.03 0.71
N ARG A 179 17.51 -16.67 -0.29
CA ARG A 179 16.82 -15.38 -0.36
C ARG A 179 15.41 -15.39 0.22
N SER A 180 14.88 -16.57 0.54
CA SER A 180 13.55 -16.72 1.12
C SER A 180 13.38 -15.84 2.35
N ARG A 181 12.28 -15.08 2.40
CA ARG A 181 11.83 -14.36 3.59
C ARG A 181 10.32 -14.58 3.73
N SER A 182 9.88 -14.94 4.93
CA SER A 182 8.47 -15.14 5.23
C SER A 182 8.15 -14.97 6.72
N TRP A 183 6.88 -14.70 7.01
CA TRP A 183 6.33 -14.65 8.36
C TRP A 183 4.80 -14.60 8.31
N ASN A 184 4.18 -15.06 9.41
CA ASN A 184 2.74 -15.12 9.59
C ASN A 184 2.32 -14.26 10.79
N ARG A 185 1.17 -13.58 10.69
CA ARG A 185 0.67 -12.66 11.70
C ARG A 185 -0.82 -12.84 11.95
N VAL A 186 -1.21 -12.70 13.21
CA VAL A 186 -2.58 -12.32 13.60
C VAL A 186 -2.57 -10.82 13.87
N ILE A 187 -3.31 -10.07 13.07
CA ILE A 187 -3.37 -8.61 13.12
C ILE A 187 -4.74 -8.21 13.67
N PHE A 188 -4.78 -7.46 14.76
CA PHE A 188 -6.00 -6.79 15.20
C PHE A 188 -6.05 -5.41 14.57
N HIS A 189 -7.24 -4.85 14.39
CA HIS A 189 -7.35 -3.47 13.92
C HIS A 189 -8.49 -2.72 14.60
N ALA A 190 -8.30 -1.42 14.77
CA ALA A 190 -9.31 -0.49 15.21
C ALA A 190 -9.25 0.79 14.36
N GLY A 191 -10.41 1.23 13.86
CA GLY A 191 -10.54 2.43 13.05
C GLY A 191 -11.41 3.48 13.74
N LEU A 192 -10.85 4.67 13.95
CA LEU A 192 -11.49 5.80 14.59
C LEU A 192 -11.53 7.00 13.66
N GLU A 193 -12.55 7.83 13.82
CA GLU A 193 -12.72 9.09 13.09
C GLU A 193 -12.97 10.25 14.06
N LYS A 194 -12.44 11.42 13.74
CA LYS A 194 -12.76 12.67 14.43
C LYS A 194 -12.61 13.85 13.48
N ASP A 195 -13.70 14.56 13.24
CA ASP A 195 -13.78 15.65 12.25
C ASP A 195 -13.28 15.20 10.86
N ARG A 196 -12.11 15.66 10.44
CA ARG A 196 -11.47 15.30 9.16
C ARG A 196 -10.39 14.21 9.31
N TRP A 197 -10.11 13.77 10.53
CA TRP A 197 -9.08 12.79 10.81
C TRP A 197 -9.62 11.37 10.80
N MET A 198 -8.85 10.48 10.21
CA MET A 198 -9.02 9.04 10.29
C MET A 198 -7.76 8.41 10.90
N ILE A 199 -7.96 7.58 11.93
CA ILE A 199 -6.89 6.86 12.61
C ILE A 199 -7.18 5.38 12.51
N VAL A 200 -6.23 4.61 11.99
CA VAL A 200 -6.29 3.14 11.99
C VAL A 200 -5.06 2.61 12.70
N ILE A 201 -5.28 1.82 13.76
CA ILE A 201 -4.22 1.18 14.52
C ILE A 201 -4.30 -0.32 14.26
N ARG A 202 -3.17 -0.96 13.96
CA ARG A 202 -3.08 -2.39 13.66
C ARG A 202 -1.95 -3.05 14.45
N PRO A 203 -2.15 -3.44 15.72
CA PRO A 203 -1.18 -4.27 16.42
C PRO A 203 -1.24 -5.72 15.92
N TRP A 204 -0.10 -6.43 15.99
CA TRP A 204 -0.03 -7.81 15.55
C TRP A 204 0.75 -8.71 16.50
N ILE A 205 0.37 -9.99 16.48
CA ILE A 205 1.10 -11.09 17.08
C ILE A 205 1.72 -11.88 15.93
N ARG A 206 3.04 -12.05 15.95
CA ARG A 206 3.74 -12.94 15.03
C ARG A 206 3.46 -14.39 15.44
N LEU A 207 3.11 -15.22 14.46
CA LEU A 207 2.97 -16.66 14.64
C LEU A 207 4.34 -17.33 14.46
N PRO A 208 4.64 -18.38 15.24
CA PRO A 208 5.86 -19.15 15.07
C PRO A 208 5.83 -19.91 13.74
N ASP A 209 7.02 -20.19 13.21
CA ASP A 209 7.24 -21.05 12.05
C ASP A 209 8.27 -22.14 12.44
N GLU A 210 8.16 -23.33 11.85
CA GLU A 210 9.13 -24.42 12.09
C GLU A 210 10.49 -24.07 11.46
N GLU A 211 10.45 -23.52 10.25
CA GLU A 211 11.61 -23.02 9.52
C GLU A 211 11.60 -21.49 9.51
N ASP A 212 12.13 -20.89 10.57
CA ASP A 212 12.13 -19.43 10.71
C ASP A 212 13.23 -18.78 9.85
N GLU A 213 12.79 -18.18 8.75
CA GLU A 213 13.63 -17.53 7.74
C GLU A 213 14.20 -16.19 8.20
N ASN A 214 13.56 -15.54 9.18
CA ASN A 214 13.92 -14.22 9.69
C ASN A 214 13.50 -14.07 11.16
N PRO A 215 14.24 -14.71 12.10
CA PRO A 215 13.87 -14.77 13.51
C PRO A 215 13.73 -13.42 14.20
N LEU A 216 14.50 -12.41 13.80
CA LEU A 216 14.45 -11.08 14.42
C LEU A 216 13.59 -10.06 13.66
N VAL A 217 12.75 -10.47 12.71
CA VAL A 217 11.93 -9.54 11.89
C VAL A 217 11.14 -8.52 12.73
N MET A 218 10.66 -8.92 13.91
CA MET A 218 9.89 -8.07 14.83
C MET A 218 10.70 -6.95 15.48
N ASP A 219 12.03 -7.07 15.51
CA ASP A 219 12.92 -6.05 16.06
C ASP A 219 13.17 -4.92 15.05
N PHE A 220 12.93 -5.17 13.76
CA PHE A 220 13.03 -4.17 12.70
C PHE A 220 11.67 -3.57 12.31
N ILE A 221 10.63 -4.39 12.20
CA ILE A 221 9.29 -3.94 11.76
C ILE A 221 8.42 -3.48 12.94
N GLY A 222 8.70 -3.95 14.15
CA GLY A 222 7.90 -3.65 15.34
C GLY A 222 6.69 -4.57 15.50
N ARG A 223 5.76 -4.15 16.35
CA ARG A 223 4.60 -4.95 16.82
C ARG A 223 3.24 -4.32 16.49
N ALA A 224 3.24 -3.17 15.85
CA ALA A 224 2.03 -2.45 15.44
C ALA A 224 2.36 -1.41 14.36
N GLU A 225 1.35 -1.05 13.57
CA GLU A 225 1.38 0.13 12.71
C GLU A 225 0.19 1.05 13.01
N ALA A 226 0.37 2.34 12.72
CA ALA A 226 -0.67 3.34 12.79
C ALA A 226 -0.71 4.15 11.49
N THR A 227 -1.91 4.31 10.93
CA THR A 227 -2.17 5.19 9.79
C THR A 227 -3.01 6.38 10.26
N LEU A 228 -2.55 7.59 9.93
CA LEU A 228 -3.27 8.84 10.12
C LEU A 228 -3.53 9.44 8.73
N ALA A 229 -4.79 9.76 8.45
CA ALA A 229 -5.23 10.39 7.19
C ALA A 229 -6.18 11.55 7.46
#